data_AF-A0A662DYH6-F1
#
_entry.id   AF-A0A662DYH6-F1
#
_cell.length_a   1.000
_cell.length_b   1.000
_cell.length_c   1.000
_cell.angle_alpha   90.00
_cell.angle_beta   90.00
_cell.angle_gamma   90.00
#
_symmetry.space_group_name_H-M   'P 1'
#
loop_
_entity.id
_entity.type
_entity.pdbx_description
1 polymer ?
#
loop_
_entity_poly.entity_id
_entity_poly.type
_entity_poly.pdbx_seq_one_letter_code
_entity_poly.pdbx_strand_id
1 'polypeptide(L)'
;MTERNGSLTAEKLEEMVRSWQASRIVLSAAELKVFDHMETPASSSTVAKAIAGEPRFTDRLLNALAVLGLLKKKNGQFQNTAVSSAHLVSGKPGYWMGLAHTEHMWQSWSRLTDIVRTGKPARALPNPPKIENWLDAFITAMQQYGSERALRIIDMLDFSNVRSFLDVGGGSG
;
A
#
# COMPACT_ATOMS: atom_id res chain seq x y z
N MET A 1 22.43 -22.35 13.95
CA MET A 1 22.33 -21.54 12.72
C MET A 1 21.95 -20.12 13.15
N THR A 2 22.98 -19.29 13.22
CA THR A 2 23.05 -17.81 13.32
C THR A 2 21.96 -17.06 14.10
N GLU A 3 22.26 -16.73 15.36
CA GLU A 3 21.65 -15.61 16.08
C GLU A 3 21.90 -14.30 15.32
N ARG A 4 20.82 -13.65 14.89
CA ARG A 4 20.80 -12.22 14.55
C ARG A 4 19.78 -11.51 15.45
N ASN A 5 19.95 -11.60 16.76
CA ASN A 5 19.23 -10.72 17.68
C ASN A 5 20.10 -9.50 17.95
N GLY A 6 20.12 -8.56 16.99
CA GLY A 6 20.35 -7.17 17.38
C GLY A 6 19.26 -6.80 18.38
N SER A 7 19.64 -6.51 19.62
CA SER A 7 18.69 -6.17 20.69
C SER A 7 17.68 -5.15 20.17
N LEU A 8 16.39 -5.48 20.31
CA LEU A 8 15.32 -4.53 20.04
C LEU A 8 15.45 -3.38 21.03
N THR A 9 15.52 -2.14 20.51
CA THR A 9 15.60 -0.93 21.33
C THR A 9 14.21 -0.36 21.58
N ALA A 10 14.08 0.49 22.61
CA ALA A 10 12.82 1.16 22.92
C ALA A 10 12.35 2.05 21.75
N GLU A 11 13.29 2.71 21.07
CA GLU A 11 13.01 3.58 19.92
C GLU A 11 12.43 2.79 18.75
N LYS A 12 13.01 1.62 18.43
CA LYS A 12 12.47 0.74 17.38
C LYS A 12 11.09 0.19 17.73
N LEU A 13 10.85 -0.11 19.01
CA LEU A 13 9.53 -0.52 19.48
C LEU A 13 8.50 0.62 19.33
N GLU A 14 8.86 1.84 19.72
CA GLU A 14 7.99 3.01 19.55
C GLU A 14 7.68 3.27 18.06
N GLU A 15 8.70 3.19 17.19
CA GLU A 15 8.53 3.32 15.75
C GLU A 15 7.53 2.29 15.22
N MET A 16 7.66 1.02 15.61
CA MET A 16 6.73 -0.04 15.23
C MET A 16 5.30 0.27 15.69
N VAL A 17 5.13 0.69 16.95
CA VAL A 17 3.82 1.04 17.53
C VAL A 17 3.18 2.24 16.81
N ARG A 18 3.97 3.17 16.29
CA ARG A 18 3.46 4.37 15.58
C ARG A 18 3.41 4.24 14.06
N SER A 19 4.00 3.19 13.49
CA SER A 19 4.11 2.98 12.04
C SER A 19 2.77 3.06 11.28
N TRP A 20 1.66 2.74 11.94
CA TRP A 20 0.30 2.86 11.39
C TRP A 20 -0.02 4.29 10.91
N GLN A 21 0.55 5.32 11.54
CA GLN A 21 0.27 6.72 11.19
C GLN A 21 0.75 7.03 9.77
N ALA A 22 2.02 6.71 9.49
CA ALA A 22 2.60 6.90 8.16
C ALA A 22 1.85 6.06 7.12
N SER A 23 1.56 4.79 7.43
CA SER A 23 0.80 3.91 6.54
C SER A 23 -0.57 4.50 6.19
N ARG A 24 -1.33 5.01 7.17
CA ARG A 24 -2.67 5.55 6.94
C ARG A 24 -2.64 6.85 6.12
N ILE A 25 -1.62 7.68 6.30
CA ILE A 25 -1.40 8.89 5.50
C ILE A 25 -1.22 8.53 4.02
N VAL A 26 -0.35 7.55 3.72
CA VAL A 26 -0.08 7.12 2.34
C VAL A 26 -1.32 6.48 1.70
N LEU A 27 -1.98 5.56 2.42
CA LEU A 27 -3.17 4.88 1.91
C LEU A 27 -4.33 5.86 1.66
N SER A 28 -4.57 6.80 2.57
CA SER A 28 -5.60 7.84 2.37
C SER A 28 -5.30 8.73 1.16
N ALA A 29 -4.03 9.08 0.94
CA ALA A 29 -3.63 9.87 -0.23
C ALA A 29 -3.83 9.09 -1.55
N ALA A 30 -3.57 7.78 -1.53
CA ALA A 30 -3.80 6.90 -2.68
C ALA A 30 -5.30 6.71 -2.98
N GLU A 31 -6.14 6.48 -1.96
CA GLU A 31 -7.60 6.39 -2.13
C GLU A 31 -8.19 7.67 -2.72
N LEU A 32 -7.72 8.83 -2.24
CA LEU A 32 -8.12 10.14 -2.74
C LEU A 32 -7.47 10.49 -4.09
N LYS A 33 -6.61 9.62 -4.65
CA LYS A 33 -5.88 9.83 -5.89
C LYS A 33 -5.06 11.12 -5.92
N VAL A 34 -4.51 11.52 -4.77
CA VAL A 34 -3.75 12.77 -4.62
C VAL A 34 -2.57 12.82 -5.59
N PHE A 35 -1.85 11.71 -5.75
CA PHE A 35 -0.64 11.64 -6.57
C PHE A 35 -0.90 11.85 -8.06
N ASP A 36 -2.10 11.53 -8.55
CA ASP A 36 -2.49 11.70 -9.96
C ASP A 36 -2.54 13.19 -10.36
N HIS A 37 -2.72 14.08 -9.39
CA HIS A 37 -2.85 15.53 -9.61
C HIS A 37 -1.55 16.31 -9.37
N MET A 38 -0.42 15.61 -9.19
CA MET A 38 0.81 16.18 -8.64
C MET A 38 2.05 15.91 -9.48
N GLU A 39 1.88 15.47 -10.74
CA GLU A 39 2.98 15.34 -11.72
C GLU A 39 3.58 16.70 -12.09
N THR A 40 2.77 17.74 -12.07
CA THR A 40 3.19 19.14 -12.14
C THR A 40 2.97 19.83 -10.79
N PRO A 41 3.75 20.87 -10.43
CA PRO A 41 3.55 21.61 -9.19
C PRO A 41 2.11 22.15 -9.05
N ALA A 42 1.46 21.85 -7.92
CA ALA A 42 0.07 22.25 -7.65
C ALA A 42 -0.08 22.82 -6.23
N SER A 43 -1.02 23.75 -6.04
CA SER A 43 -1.38 24.25 -4.70
C SER A 43 -2.28 23.25 -3.97
N SER A 44 -2.30 23.29 -2.63
CA SER A 44 -3.23 22.47 -1.83
C SER A 44 -4.69 22.76 -2.17
N SER A 45 -5.05 24.00 -2.52
CA SER A 45 -6.42 24.34 -2.94
C SER A 45 -6.80 23.73 -4.29
N THR A 46 -5.84 23.62 -5.22
CA THR A 46 -6.04 22.99 -6.54
C THR A 46 -6.29 21.50 -6.36
N VAL A 47 -5.46 20.84 -5.56
CA VAL A 47 -5.60 19.41 -5.26
C VAL A 47 -6.90 19.14 -4.51
N ALA A 48 -7.24 19.96 -3.51
CA ALA A 48 -8.49 19.83 -2.75
C ALA A 48 -9.72 19.85 -3.68
N LYS A 49 -9.76 20.76 -4.66
CA LYS A 49 -10.83 20.79 -5.66
C LYS A 49 -10.88 19.52 -6.51
N ALA A 50 -9.73 19.04 -6.97
CA ALA A 50 -9.65 17.86 -7.82
C ALA A 50 -10.15 16.58 -7.13
N ILE A 51 -9.86 16.44 -5.82
CA ILE A 51 -10.25 15.27 -5.03
C ILE A 51 -11.57 15.47 -4.26
N ALA A 52 -12.30 16.56 -4.51
CA ALA A 52 -13.47 16.99 -3.74
C ALA A 52 -13.24 17.04 -2.21
N GLY A 53 -12.03 17.41 -1.80
CA GLY A 53 -11.59 17.50 -0.41
C GLY A 53 -11.76 18.89 0.20
N GLU A 54 -11.72 18.95 1.53
CA GLU A 54 -11.71 20.22 2.26
C GLU A 54 -10.29 20.85 2.21
N PRO A 55 -10.15 22.14 1.84
CA PRO A 55 -8.84 22.76 1.62
C PRO A 55 -7.85 22.67 2.79
N ARG A 56 -8.29 22.94 4.03
CA ARG A 56 -7.41 22.94 5.22
C ARG A 56 -6.92 21.53 5.56
N PHE A 57 -7.77 20.52 5.47
CA PHE A 57 -7.38 19.13 5.74
C PHE A 57 -6.53 18.55 4.61
N THR A 58 -6.81 18.94 3.35
CA THR A 58 -5.96 18.58 2.21
C THR A 58 -4.56 19.16 2.39
N ASP A 59 -4.44 20.44 2.75
CA ASP A 59 -3.12 21.04 3.01
C ASP A 59 -2.34 20.29 4.09
N ARG A 60 -2.99 19.90 5.20
CA ARG A 60 -2.35 19.09 6.25
C ARG A 60 -1.86 17.74 5.74
N LEU A 61 -2.67 17.05 4.94
CA LEU A 61 -2.30 15.78 4.32
C LEU A 61 -1.07 15.95 3.40
N LEU A 62 -1.06 16.96 2.53
CA LEU A 62 0.05 17.22 1.62
C LEU A 62 1.35 17.58 2.36
N ASN A 63 1.25 18.34 3.45
CA ASN A 63 2.42 18.61 4.29
C ASN A 63 2.94 17.34 4.97
N ALA A 64 2.06 16.47 5.47
CA ALA A 64 2.48 15.19 6.03
C ALA A 64 3.17 14.30 4.99
N LEU A 65 2.63 14.22 3.77
CA LEU A 65 3.26 13.51 2.65
C LEU A 65 4.62 14.11 2.26
N ALA A 66 4.78 15.43 2.36
CA ALA A 66 6.07 16.09 2.13
C ALA A 66 7.10 15.72 3.21
N VAL A 67 6.69 15.68 4.48
CA VAL A 67 7.55 15.21 5.60
C VAL A 67 7.94 13.75 5.43
N LEU A 68 7.03 12.91 4.93
CA LEU A 68 7.30 11.50 4.59
C LEU A 68 8.16 11.34 3.32
N GLY A 69 8.55 12.42 2.65
CA GLY A 69 9.38 12.38 1.44
C GLY A 69 8.65 11.89 0.18
N LEU A 70 7.32 11.85 0.19
CA LEU A 70 6.52 11.47 -0.98
C LEU A 70 6.20 12.68 -1.88
N LEU A 71 6.25 13.89 -1.32
CA LEU A 71 6.08 15.14 -2.07
C LEU A 71 7.25 16.09 -1.83
N LYS A 72 7.56 16.90 -2.84
CA LYS A 72 8.40 18.09 -2.70
C LYS A 72 7.49 19.30 -2.49
N LYS A 73 7.81 20.14 -1.51
CA LYS A 73 7.13 21.43 -1.29
C LYS A 73 8.06 22.58 -1.66
N LYS A 74 7.62 23.47 -2.55
CA LYS A 74 8.36 24.69 -2.94
C LYS A 74 7.38 25.83 -3.19
N ASN A 75 7.61 27.00 -2.56
CA ASN A 75 6.81 28.21 -2.76
C ASN A 75 5.29 27.98 -2.61
N GLY A 76 4.87 27.18 -1.62
CA GLY A 76 3.46 26.87 -1.37
C GLY A 76 2.82 25.88 -2.37
N GLN A 77 3.60 25.31 -3.28
CA GLN A 77 3.18 24.26 -4.20
C GLN A 77 3.81 22.93 -3.84
N PHE A 78 3.15 21.85 -4.23
CA PHE A 78 3.55 20.47 -4.01
C PHE A 78 3.70 19.74 -5.34
N GLN A 79 4.62 18.78 -5.39
CA GLN A 79 4.85 17.92 -6.56
C GLN A 79 5.30 16.53 -6.10
N ASN A 80 4.97 15.49 -6.86
CA ASN A 80 5.46 14.13 -6.64
C ASN A 80 7.00 14.09 -6.57
N THR A 81 7.53 13.28 -5.65
CA THR A 81 8.91 12.80 -5.78
C THR A 81 9.01 11.73 -6.88
N ALA A 82 10.24 11.36 -7.26
CA ALA A 82 10.44 10.33 -8.28
C ALA A 82 9.80 8.99 -7.90
N VAL A 83 9.88 8.61 -6.62
CA VAL A 83 9.27 7.38 -6.10
C VAL A 83 7.74 7.44 -6.21
N SER A 84 7.12 8.53 -5.77
CA SER A 84 5.67 8.71 -5.88
C SER A 84 5.19 8.73 -7.33
N SER A 85 5.94 9.41 -8.21
CA SER A 85 5.62 9.47 -9.64
C SER A 85 5.74 8.10 -10.32
N ALA A 86 6.67 7.25 -9.88
CA ALA A 86 6.87 5.92 -10.44
C ALA A 86 5.82 4.91 -9.94
N HIS A 87 5.41 5.00 -8.67
CA HIS A 87 4.68 3.93 -7.99
C HIS A 87 3.30 4.29 -7.46
N LEU A 88 2.95 5.58 -7.33
CA LEU A 88 1.70 6.01 -6.69
C LEU A 88 0.75 6.74 -7.65
N VAL A 89 1.15 6.95 -8.91
CA VAL A 89 0.28 7.54 -9.95
C VAL A 89 -0.46 6.45 -10.70
N SER A 90 -1.79 6.49 -10.64
CA SER A 90 -2.68 5.53 -11.26
C SER A 90 -2.42 5.40 -12.76
N GLY A 91 -2.45 4.16 -13.26
CA GLY A 91 -2.33 3.88 -14.69
C GLY A 91 -0.91 3.93 -15.27
N LYS A 92 0.10 4.32 -14.48
CA LYS A 92 1.50 4.18 -14.91
C LYS A 92 1.98 2.73 -14.85
N PRO A 93 2.93 2.32 -15.71
CA PRO A 93 3.46 0.95 -15.71
C PRO A 93 4.04 0.49 -14.36
N GLY A 94 4.58 1.41 -13.55
CA GLY A 94 5.16 1.11 -12.24
C GLY A 94 4.19 1.23 -11.05
N TYR A 95 2.90 1.53 -11.31
CA TYR A 95 1.91 1.75 -10.26
C TYR A 95 1.82 0.56 -9.31
N TRP A 96 1.82 0.85 -8.01
CA TRP A 96 1.69 -0.16 -6.97
C TRP A 96 0.23 -0.59 -6.85
N MET A 97 -0.14 -1.64 -7.59
CA MET A 97 -1.50 -2.16 -7.67
C MET A 97 -2.00 -2.73 -6.34
N GLY A 98 -1.09 -3.16 -5.46
CA GLY A 98 -1.41 -3.62 -4.11
C GLY A 98 -1.95 -2.60 -3.11
N LEU A 99 -1.97 -1.29 -3.42
CA LEU A 99 -2.39 -0.26 -2.47
C LEU A 99 -3.83 -0.44 -1.98
N ALA A 100 -4.77 -0.67 -2.90
CA ALA A 100 -6.18 -0.88 -2.56
C ALA A 100 -6.37 -2.15 -1.71
N HIS A 101 -5.63 -3.22 -2.02
CA HIS A 101 -5.68 -4.43 -1.20
C HIS A 101 -5.17 -4.19 0.22
N THR A 102 -4.06 -3.46 0.38
CA THR A 102 -3.51 -3.12 1.70
C THR A 102 -4.46 -2.23 2.50
N GLU A 103 -5.11 -1.27 1.85
CA GLU A 103 -6.18 -0.45 2.44
C GLU A 103 -7.31 -1.34 2.97
N HIS A 104 -7.83 -2.24 2.13
CA HIS A 104 -8.91 -3.15 2.49
C HIS A 104 -8.59 -4.03 3.71
N MET A 105 -7.33 -4.37 3.94
CA MET A 105 -6.90 -5.13 5.10
C MET A 105 -6.98 -4.33 6.41
N TRP A 106 -7.01 -3.00 6.37
CA TRP A 106 -6.98 -2.12 7.54
C TRP A 106 -8.07 -2.44 8.57
N GLN A 107 -9.29 -2.68 8.10
CA GLN A 107 -10.43 -3.03 8.95
C GLN A 107 -10.23 -4.40 9.61
N SER A 108 -9.65 -5.36 8.89
CA SER A 108 -9.37 -6.68 9.46
C SER A 108 -8.24 -6.62 10.51
N TRP A 109 -7.17 -5.87 10.24
CA TRP A 109 -6.08 -5.66 11.20
C TRP A 109 -6.54 -4.93 12.46
N SER A 110 -7.45 -3.96 12.33
CA SER A 110 -8.04 -3.26 13.47
C SER A 110 -8.82 -4.19 14.42
N ARG A 111 -9.17 -5.40 13.96
CA ARG A 111 -9.88 -6.42 14.75
C ARG A 111 -8.98 -7.51 15.31
N LEU A 112 -7.66 -7.42 15.14
CA LEU A 112 -6.72 -8.47 15.52
C LEU A 112 -6.88 -8.91 16.99
N THR A 113 -7.12 -7.98 17.91
CA THR A 113 -7.34 -8.29 19.32
C THR A 113 -8.52 -9.24 19.54
N ASP A 114 -9.64 -9.03 18.84
CA ASP A 114 -10.82 -9.89 18.96
C ASP A 114 -10.57 -11.25 18.30
N ILE A 115 -9.87 -11.27 17.18
CA ILE A 115 -9.46 -12.50 16.50
C ILE A 115 -8.61 -13.37 17.43
N VAL A 116 -7.61 -12.78 18.08
CA VAL A 116 -6.73 -13.48 19.03
C VAL A 116 -7.53 -14.01 20.23
N ARG A 117 -8.45 -13.21 20.77
CA ARG A 117 -9.26 -13.61 21.94
C ARG A 117 -10.25 -14.72 21.64
N THR A 118 -10.85 -14.71 20.45
CA THR A 118 -11.97 -15.58 20.11
C THR A 118 -11.58 -16.77 19.24
N GLY A 119 -10.42 -16.73 18.59
CA GLY A 119 -10.01 -17.70 17.56
C GLY A 119 -10.82 -17.60 16.26
N LYS A 120 -11.70 -16.60 16.13
CA LYS A 120 -12.57 -16.44 14.95
C LYS A 120 -11.96 -15.44 13.96
N PRO A 121 -11.99 -15.71 12.65
CA PRO A 121 -11.51 -14.76 11.65
C PRO A 121 -12.37 -13.49 11.63
N ALA A 122 -11.81 -12.37 11.15
CA ALA A 122 -12.47 -11.04 11.11
C ALA A 122 -13.89 -11.07 10.49
N ARG A 123 -14.09 -11.90 9.47
CA ARG A 123 -15.37 -12.08 8.76
C ARG A 123 -16.46 -12.79 9.58
N ALA A 124 -16.07 -13.54 10.62
CA ALA A 124 -16.98 -14.31 11.48
C ALA A 124 -17.33 -13.58 12.78
N LEU A 125 -16.76 -12.39 13.00
CA LEU A 125 -17.09 -11.53 14.13
C LEU A 125 -18.27 -10.60 13.77
N PRO A 126 -19.06 -10.12 14.75
CA PRO A 126 -20.19 -9.22 14.51
C PRO A 126 -19.80 -7.99 13.69
N ASN A 127 -20.70 -7.50 12.82
CA ASN A 127 -20.44 -6.39 11.90
C ASN A 127 -19.14 -6.57 11.10
N PRO A 128 -19.05 -7.61 10.25
CA PRO A 128 -17.86 -7.86 9.46
C PRO A 128 -17.55 -6.67 8.52
N PRO A 129 -16.26 -6.42 8.21
CA PRO A 129 -15.88 -5.43 7.22
C PRO A 129 -16.61 -5.70 5.90
N LYS A 130 -17.30 -4.68 5.37
CA LYS A 130 -17.85 -4.71 4.02
C LYS A 130 -16.85 -4.00 3.12
N ILE A 131 -16.22 -4.76 2.24
CA ILE A 131 -15.18 -4.25 1.35
C ILE A 131 -15.68 -4.46 -0.07
N GLU A 132 -15.99 -3.35 -0.75
CA GLU A 132 -16.35 -3.37 -2.15
C GLU A 132 -15.13 -3.67 -3.00
N ASN A 133 -15.31 -4.39 -4.12
CA ASN A 133 -14.24 -4.70 -5.08
C ASN A 133 -12.99 -5.37 -4.46
N TRP A 134 -13.14 -6.04 -3.30
CA TRP A 134 -12.02 -6.68 -2.61
C TRP A 134 -11.32 -7.72 -3.48
N LEU A 135 -12.09 -8.51 -4.24
CA LEU A 135 -11.55 -9.61 -5.04
C LEU A 135 -10.63 -9.08 -6.15
N ASP A 136 -11.04 -8.03 -6.86
CA ASP A 136 -10.24 -7.43 -7.93
C ASP A 136 -8.97 -6.79 -7.37
N ALA A 137 -9.09 -6.04 -6.26
CA ALA A 137 -7.93 -5.47 -5.58
C ALA A 137 -6.96 -6.55 -5.10
N PHE A 138 -7.47 -7.65 -4.55
CA PHE A 138 -6.68 -8.79 -4.10
C PHE A 138 -5.97 -9.49 -5.27
N ILE A 139 -6.69 -9.87 -6.32
CA ILE A 139 -6.12 -10.56 -7.49
C ILE A 139 -5.04 -9.69 -8.14
N THR A 140 -5.32 -8.39 -8.33
CA THR A 140 -4.36 -7.46 -8.96
C THR A 140 -3.10 -7.31 -8.10
N ALA A 141 -3.25 -7.22 -6.77
CA ALA A 141 -2.11 -7.19 -5.85
C ALA A 141 -1.27 -8.46 -5.94
N MET A 142 -1.92 -9.63 -5.92
CA MET A 142 -1.23 -10.92 -5.99
C MET A 142 -0.51 -11.12 -7.33
N GLN A 143 -1.13 -10.69 -8.44
CA GLN A 143 -0.51 -10.75 -9.76
C GLN A 143 0.77 -9.92 -9.82
N GLN A 144 0.77 -8.70 -9.28
CA GLN A 144 1.97 -7.87 -9.21
C GLN A 144 3.08 -8.57 -8.41
N TYR A 145 2.74 -9.04 -7.21
CA TYR A 145 3.70 -9.69 -6.32
C TYR A 145 4.26 -10.99 -6.89
N GLY A 146 3.43 -11.77 -7.58
CA GLY A 146 3.81 -12.99 -8.29
C GLY A 146 4.75 -12.68 -9.45
N SER A 147 4.33 -11.79 -10.35
CA SER A 147 5.08 -11.45 -11.57
C SER A 147 6.48 -10.90 -11.27
N GLU A 148 6.60 -10.02 -10.27
CA GLU A 148 7.89 -9.44 -9.86
C GLU A 148 8.88 -10.48 -9.31
N ARG A 149 8.37 -11.60 -8.77
CA ARG A 149 9.17 -12.69 -8.19
C ARG A 149 9.38 -13.84 -9.16
N ALA A 150 8.47 -14.04 -10.11
CA ALA A 150 8.44 -15.18 -11.02
C ALA A 150 9.78 -15.36 -11.75
N LEU A 151 10.36 -14.28 -12.29
CA LEU A 151 11.66 -14.36 -12.99
C LEU A 151 12.78 -14.90 -12.09
N ARG A 152 12.84 -14.45 -10.82
CA ARG A 152 13.85 -14.94 -9.88
C ARG A 152 13.64 -16.40 -9.51
N ILE A 153 12.39 -16.85 -9.46
CA ILE A 153 12.06 -18.25 -9.16
C ILE A 153 12.41 -19.14 -10.37
N ILE A 154 12.06 -18.71 -11.58
CA ILE A 154 12.35 -19.43 -12.81
C ILE A 154 13.87 -19.61 -12.99
N ASP A 155 14.66 -18.57 -12.71
CA ASP A 155 16.13 -18.64 -12.78
C ASP A 155 16.76 -19.65 -11.80
N MET A 156 16.03 -20.09 -10.78
CA MET A 156 16.51 -21.06 -9.78
C MET A 156 16.11 -22.50 -10.11
N LEU A 157 15.30 -22.72 -11.14
CA LEU A 157 14.73 -24.03 -11.47
C LEU A 157 15.23 -24.53 -12.83
N ASP A 158 15.66 -25.79 -12.89
CA ASP A 158 16.01 -26.43 -14.16
C ASP A 158 14.77 -27.08 -14.78
N PHE A 159 14.31 -26.49 -15.88
CA PHE A 159 13.18 -27.00 -16.66
C PHE A 159 13.59 -27.83 -17.89
N SER A 160 14.89 -28.10 -18.09
CA SER A 160 15.42 -28.73 -19.33
C SER A 160 14.79 -30.08 -19.68
N ASN A 161 14.29 -30.83 -18.69
CA ASN A 161 13.65 -32.14 -18.87
C ASN A 161 12.17 -32.18 -18.41
N VAL A 162 11.55 -31.03 -18.17
CA VAL A 162 10.14 -30.94 -17.76
C VAL A 162 9.26 -30.80 -19.00
N ARG A 163 8.29 -31.71 -19.17
CA ARG A 163 7.37 -31.72 -20.33
C ARG A 163 5.94 -31.31 -20.02
N SER A 164 5.57 -31.28 -18.75
CA SER A 164 4.24 -30.93 -18.27
C SER A 164 4.33 -30.30 -16.90
N PHE A 165 3.52 -29.26 -16.67
CA PHE A 165 3.39 -28.60 -15.37
C PHE A 165 1.91 -28.41 -15.04
N LEU A 166 1.57 -28.51 -13.76
CA LEU A 166 0.24 -28.24 -13.24
C LEU A 166 0.36 -27.20 -12.13
N ASP A 167 -0.27 -26.05 -12.33
CA ASP A 167 -0.34 -25.01 -11.32
C ASP A 167 -1.61 -25.16 -10.47
N VAL A 168 -1.48 -25.83 -9.32
CA VAL A 168 -2.59 -26.03 -8.39
C VAL A 168 -2.75 -24.77 -7.54
N GLY A 169 -3.76 -23.96 -7.88
CA GLY A 169 -4.01 -22.69 -7.19
C GLY A 169 -3.30 -21.49 -7.83
N GLY A 170 -2.93 -21.57 -9.11
CA GLY A 170 -2.20 -20.53 -9.85
C GLY A 170 -2.87 -19.17 -9.99
N GLY A 171 -4.10 -18.99 -9.51
CA GLY A 171 -4.75 -17.68 -9.51
C GLY A 171 -4.85 -17.06 -10.91
N SER A 172 -4.23 -15.88 -11.10
CA SER A 172 -4.20 -15.16 -12.38
C SER A 172 -3.11 -15.62 -13.34
N GLY A 173 -2.33 -16.66 -12.99
CA GLY A 173 -1.20 -17.20 -13.74
C GLY A 173 0.13 -16.90 -13.06
#